data_AF-A0AAD9F1Q0-F1
#
_entry.id   AF-A0AAD9F1Q0-F1
#
_cell.length_a   1.000
_cell.length_b   1.000
_cell.length_c   1.000
_cell.angle_alpha   90.00
_cell.angle_beta   90.00
_cell.angle_gamma   90.00
#
_symmetry.space_group_name_H-M   'P 1'
#
loop_
_entity.id
_entity.type
_entity.pdbx_description
1 polymer ?
#
loop_
_entity_poly.entity_id
_entity_poly.type
_entity_poly.pdbx_seq_one_letter_code
_entity_poly.pdbx_strand_id
1 'polypeptide(L)'
;MDWADQQMSRAKSLVGLEEEELKDSRPIETMILDNDLEFFGASKKVRSPRPPYVFLRVGDVVMESKGHMVGVVVSWDSELRAPQEWVDKVYSNSEVPKAENTPHYKVLFSGPGSSSLLVAYLPQTQLMRFTGTRPEIPTLENYFTHFDGERFVMQPWLSEMFPEDEKEDK
;
A
#
# COMPACT_ATOMS: atom_id res chain seq x y z
N MET A 1 16.04 -14.48 20.52
CA MET A 1 15.21 -14.31 19.31
C MET A 1 15.54 -12.95 18.75
N ASP A 2 16.11 -12.94 17.56
CA ASP A 2 16.72 -11.76 16.96
C ASP A 2 15.64 -10.77 16.50
N TRP A 3 15.85 -9.48 16.72
CA TRP A 3 14.93 -8.43 16.28
C TRP A 3 14.82 -8.42 14.74
N ALA A 4 15.90 -8.78 14.05
CA ALA A 4 15.91 -8.97 12.61
C ALA A 4 14.96 -10.09 12.16
N ASP A 5 14.92 -11.23 12.86
CA ASP A 5 14.03 -12.37 12.53
C ASP A 5 12.55 -12.00 12.68
N GLN A 6 12.23 -11.20 13.70
CA GLN A 6 10.85 -10.75 13.93
C GLN A 6 10.40 -9.74 12.85
N GLN A 7 11.30 -8.90 12.35
CA GLN A 7 11.00 -7.97 11.26
C GLN A 7 10.93 -8.68 9.90
N MET A 8 11.80 -9.67 9.66
CA MET A 8 11.73 -10.50 8.47
C MET A 8 10.43 -11.31 8.43
N SER A 9 9.98 -11.90 9.54
CA SER A 9 8.68 -12.60 9.58
C SER A 9 7.49 -11.67 9.30
N ARG A 10 7.56 -10.39 9.72
CA ARG A 10 6.55 -9.37 9.41
C ARG A 10 6.57 -8.95 7.94
N ALA A 11 7.74 -8.71 7.37
CA ALA A 11 7.89 -8.43 5.94
C ALA A 11 7.40 -9.62 5.08
N LYS A 12 7.73 -10.86 5.48
CA LYS A 12 7.23 -12.10 4.86
C LYS A 12 5.70 -12.18 4.90
N SER A 13 5.07 -11.77 6.00
CA SER A 13 3.60 -11.71 6.12
C SER A 13 2.94 -10.60 5.29
N LEU A 14 3.62 -9.49 5.01
CA LEU A 14 3.08 -8.39 4.20
C LEU A 14 3.17 -8.64 2.70
N VAL A 15 4.20 -9.37 2.28
CA VAL A 15 4.50 -9.65 0.87
C VAL A 15 4.02 -11.05 0.47
N GLY A 16 3.69 -11.91 1.45
CA GLY A 16 3.20 -13.28 1.21
C GLY A 16 4.27 -14.21 0.64
N LEU A 17 5.53 -14.11 1.10
CA LEU A 17 6.66 -14.88 0.54
C LEU A 17 7.59 -15.43 1.63
N GLU A 18 7.90 -16.72 1.56
CA GLU A 18 8.97 -17.34 2.35
C GLU A 18 10.36 -17.08 1.75
N GLU A 19 11.41 -17.17 2.56
CA GLU A 19 12.79 -16.75 2.24
C GLU A 19 13.44 -17.54 1.09
N GLU A 20 12.94 -18.74 0.77
CA GLU A 20 13.39 -19.53 -0.39
C GLU A 20 12.70 -19.11 -1.71
N GLU A 21 11.62 -18.32 -1.66
CA GLU A 21 10.79 -17.93 -2.81
C GLU A 21 11.17 -16.57 -3.42
N LEU A 22 12.15 -15.86 -2.86
CA LEU A 22 12.79 -14.68 -3.46
C LEU A 22 13.44 -14.95 -4.84
N LYS A 23 13.42 -16.20 -5.31
CA LYS A 23 13.86 -16.58 -6.66
C LYS A 23 12.88 -16.18 -7.77
N ASP A 24 11.63 -15.80 -7.46
CA ASP A 24 10.69 -15.25 -8.45
C ASP A 24 10.31 -13.81 -8.08
N SER A 25 11.24 -12.88 -8.30
CA SER A 25 11.16 -11.47 -7.90
C SER A 25 10.15 -10.63 -8.69
N ARG A 26 9.50 -11.18 -9.72
CA ARG A 26 8.70 -10.42 -10.68
C ARG A 26 7.52 -9.67 -10.05
N PRO A 27 6.70 -10.28 -9.17
CA PRO A 27 5.55 -9.57 -8.61
C PRO A 27 5.97 -8.42 -7.69
N ILE A 28 7.02 -8.60 -6.89
CA ILE A 28 7.55 -7.56 -6.00
C ILE A 28 8.15 -6.41 -6.80
N GLU A 29 8.97 -6.71 -7.82
CA GLU A 29 9.52 -5.71 -8.73
C GLU A 29 8.39 -4.91 -9.41
N THR A 30 7.31 -5.59 -9.81
CA THR A 30 6.11 -4.98 -10.43
C THR A 30 5.31 -4.12 -9.44
N MET A 31 5.29 -4.46 -8.15
CA MET A 31 4.66 -3.64 -7.11
C MET A 31 5.46 -2.36 -6.85
N ILE A 32 6.79 -2.42 -6.92
CA ILE A 32 7.68 -1.29 -6.69
C ILE A 32 7.65 -0.34 -7.89
N LEU A 33 7.71 -0.89 -9.11
CA LEU A 33 7.81 -0.13 -10.36
C LEU A 33 6.43 0.27 -10.92
N ASP A 34 6.39 1.39 -11.63
CA ASP A 34 5.29 1.65 -12.56
C ASP A 34 5.27 0.52 -13.60
N ASN A 35 4.14 -0.18 -13.70
CA ASN A 35 3.98 -1.28 -14.63
C ASN A 35 2.88 -0.96 -15.67
N ASP A 36 3.12 -1.37 -16.92
CA ASP A 36 2.18 -1.15 -18.03
C ASP A 36 0.88 -1.95 -17.87
N LEU A 37 0.87 -2.94 -16.97
CA LEU A 37 -0.30 -3.76 -16.66
C LEU A 37 -1.24 -3.07 -15.65
N GLU A 38 -0.83 -1.91 -15.11
CA GLU A 38 -1.57 -1.11 -14.15
C GLU A 38 -1.99 -1.87 -12.87
N PHE A 39 -1.27 -2.93 -12.50
CA PHE A 39 -1.50 -3.69 -11.27
C PHE A 39 -1.01 -2.94 -10.04
N PHE A 40 -1.51 -3.34 -8.86
CA PHE A 40 -1.04 -2.88 -7.57
C PHE A 40 -1.14 -1.36 -7.37
N GLY A 41 -2.23 -0.75 -7.85
CA GLY A 41 -2.42 0.70 -7.81
C GLY A 41 -1.58 1.49 -8.81
N ALA A 42 -0.95 0.86 -9.82
CA ALA A 42 -0.14 1.55 -10.83
C ALA A 42 -0.95 2.15 -11.99
N SER A 43 -2.28 2.07 -11.97
CA SER A 43 -3.11 2.67 -13.02
C SER A 43 -2.95 4.18 -13.07
N LYS A 44 -2.68 4.72 -14.26
CA LYS A 44 -2.54 6.16 -14.53
C LYS A 44 -3.88 6.86 -14.78
N LYS A 45 -4.99 6.15 -14.61
CA LYS A 45 -6.33 6.72 -14.77
C LYS A 45 -6.67 7.61 -13.59
N VAL A 46 -7.19 8.80 -13.89
CA VAL A 46 -7.71 9.72 -12.88
C VAL A 46 -8.83 9.05 -12.09
N ARG A 47 -8.73 9.06 -10.77
CA ARG A 47 -9.67 8.44 -9.84
C ARG A 47 -10.75 9.44 -9.41
N SER A 48 -11.66 9.75 -10.34
CA SER A 48 -12.81 10.62 -10.08
C SER A 48 -14.07 10.10 -10.79
N PRO A 49 -15.22 10.00 -10.10
CA PRO A 49 -15.37 10.24 -8.66
C PRO A 49 -14.69 9.16 -7.81
N ARG A 50 -14.21 9.50 -6.60
CA ARG A 50 -13.76 8.49 -5.64
C ARG A 50 -15.00 7.70 -5.17
N PRO A 51 -15.02 6.36 -5.30
CA PRO A 51 -16.15 5.59 -4.82
C PRO A 51 -16.32 5.75 -3.30
N PRO A 52 -17.56 5.86 -2.78
CA PRO A 52 -17.82 6.17 -1.37
C PRO A 52 -17.36 5.06 -0.41
N TYR A 53 -17.12 3.84 -0.92
CA TYR A 53 -16.63 2.70 -0.14
C TYR A 53 -15.09 2.62 -0.06
N VAL A 54 -14.37 3.49 -0.76
CA VAL A 54 -12.91 3.68 -0.62
C VAL A 54 -12.68 4.71 0.49
N PHE A 55 -12.38 4.22 1.70
CA PHE A 55 -12.38 5.03 2.93
C PHE A 55 -11.05 5.69 3.27
N LEU A 56 -9.94 5.12 2.80
CA LEU A 56 -8.61 5.68 3.00
C LEU A 56 -8.22 6.50 1.77
N ARG A 57 -7.38 7.49 1.99
CA ARG A 57 -6.94 8.44 0.96
C ARG A 57 -5.45 8.31 0.74
N VAL A 58 -4.99 8.67 -0.45
CA VAL A 58 -3.56 8.86 -0.70
C VAL A 58 -3.02 9.92 0.26
N GLY A 59 -1.91 9.59 0.90
CA GLY A 59 -1.28 10.38 1.97
C GLY A 59 -1.71 10.00 3.38
N ASP A 60 -2.79 9.22 3.56
CA ASP A 60 -3.19 8.76 4.89
C ASP A 60 -2.08 7.91 5.53
N VAL A 61 -1.77 8.21 6.79
CA VAL A 61 -0.96 7.35 7.65
C VAL A 61 -1.85 6.23 8.17
N VAL A 62 -1.40 5.00 8.00
CA VAL A 62 -2.17 3.80 8.33
C VAL A 62 -1.35 2.83 9.16
N MET A 63 -2.02 2.06 10.00
CA MET A 63 -1.47 0.90 10.68
C MET A 63 -2.02 -0.36 10.03
N GLU A 64 -1.13 -1.28 9.64
CA GLU A 64 -1.52 -2.62 9.22
C GLU A 64 -1.84 -3.48 10.46
N SER A 65 -3.05 -4.04 10.47
CA SER A 65 -3.70 -4.61 11.65
C SER A 65 -3.01 -5.85 12.24
N LYS A 66 -2.32 -6.67 11.44
CA LYS A 66 -1.70 -7.93 11.90
C LYS A 66 -0.27 -7.69 12.39
N GLY A 67 0.53 -6.99 11.60
CA GLY A 67 1.96 -6.73 11.82
C GLY A 67 2.25 -5.48 12.64
N HIS A 68 1.23 -4.65 12.92
CA HIS A 68 1.35 -3.38 13.66
C HIS A 68 2.40 -2.45 13.05
N MET A 69 2.49 -2.45 11.72
CA MET A 69 3.41 -1.58 10.98
C MET A 69 2.69 -0.31 10.56
N VAL A 70 3.36 0.82 10.73
CA VAL A 70 2.86 2.13 10.31
C VAL A 70 3.40 2.45 8.94
N GLY A 71 2.50 2.77 8.01
CA GLY A 71 2.81 3.07 6.63
C GLY A 71 2.02 4.26 6.10
N VAL A 72 2.28 4.62 4.85
CA VAL A 72 1.58 5.70 4.14
C VAL A 72 0.98 5.16 2.86
N VAL A 73 -0.30 5.44 2.63
CA VAL A 73 -1.01 5.08 1.40
C VAL A 73 -0.47 5.95 0.25
N VAL A 74 0.04 5.33 -0.82
CA VAL A 74 0.54 6.04 -2.01
C VAL A 74 -0.33 5.86 -3.25
N SER A 75 -1.21 4.86 -3.25
CA SER A 75 -2.20 4.63 -4.30
C SER A 75 -3.30 3.69 -3.81
N TRP A 76 -4.42 3.65 -4.52
CA TRP A 76 -5.50 2.70 -4.28
C TRP A 76 -6.18 2.23 -5.57
N ASP A 77 -6.73 1.03 -5.51
CA ASP A 77 -7.71 0.49 -6.44
C ASP A 77 -9.04 0.28 -5.72
N SER A 78 -10.15 0.55 -6.40
CA SER A 78 -11.49 0.34 -5.84
C SER A 78 -11.82 -1.15 -5.61
N GLU A 79 -11.09 -2.03 -6.29
CA GLU A 79 -11.23 -3.48 -6.30
C GLU A 79 -9.82 -4.10 -6.43
N LEU A 80 -9.67 -5.40 -6.14
CA LEU A 80 -8.39 -6.09 -6.27
C LEU A 80 -7.89 -6.03 -7.72
N ARG A 81 -6.67 -5.50 -7.92
CA ARG A 81 -6.02 -5.46 -9.23
C ARG A 81 -4.59 -5.98 -9.14
N ALA A 82 -4.43 -7.29 -9.30
CA ALA A 82 -3.15 -7.99 -9.26
C ALA A 82 -3.14 -9.16 -10.28
N PRO A 83 -1.95 -9.68 -10.66
CA PRO A 83 -1.84 -10.92 -11.43
C PRO A 83 -2.48 -12.10 -10.69
N GLN A 84 -3.17 -12.98 -11.41
CA GLN A 84 -3.86 -14.14 -10.80
C GLN A 84 -2.92 -15.01 -9.97
N GLU A 85 -1.70 -15.25 -10.46
CA GLU A 85 -0.66 -16.01 -9.75
C GLU A 85 -0.30 -15.42 -8.38
N TRP A 86 -0.36 -14.08 -8.24
CA TRP A 86 -0.15 -13.41 -6.97
C TRP A 86 -1.37 -13.55 -6.06
N VAL A 87 -2.59 -13.44 -6.63
CA VAL A 87 -3.85 -13.60 -5.89
C VAL A 87 -3.94 -14.99 -5.28
N ASP A 88 -3.66 -16.04 -6.05
CA ASP A 88 -3.71 -17.44 -5.62
C ASP A 88 -2.69 -17.75 -4.52
N LYS A 89 -1.63 -16.94 -4.44
CA LYS A 89 -0.57 -17.06 -3.42
C LYS A 89 -0.92 -16.34 -2.12
N VAL A 90 -1.49 -15.15 -2.22
CA VAL A 90 -1.73 -14.27 -1.07
C VAL A 90 -3.05 -14.58 -0.39
N TYR A 91 -4.06 -15.02 -1.15
CA TYR A 91 -5.39 -15.30 -0.64
C TYR A 91 -5.70 -16.79 -0.70
N SER A 92 -6.32 -17.31 0.37
CA SER A 92 -6.96 -18.62 0.27
C SER A 92 -8.16 -18.58 -0.68
N ASN A 93 -8.50 -19.69 -1.33
CA ASN A 93 -9.66 -19.77 -2.24
C ASN A 93 -10.97 -19.28 -1.61
N SER A 94 -11.13 -19.42 -0.29
CA SER A 94 -12.29 -18.91 0.45
C SER A 94 -12.31 -17.39 0.63
N GLU A 95 -11.15 -16.73 0.58
CA GLU A 95 -10.99 -15.29 0.74
C GLU A 95 -11.07 -14.52 -0.58
N VAL A 96 -10.71 -15.15 -1.72
CA VAL A 96 -10.67 -14.52 -3.05
C VAL A 96 -11.97 -13.76 -3.39
N PRO A 97 -13.19 -14.34 -3.27
CA PRO A 97 -14.41 -13.62 -3.66
C PRO A 97 -14.65 -12.33 -2.85
N LYS A 98 -14.21 -12.32 -1.59
CA LYS A 98 -14.30 -11.15 -0.72
C LYS A 98 -13.22 -10.13 -1.07
N ALA A 99 -12.00 -10.58 -1.34
CA ALA A 99 -10.88 -9.73 -1.71
C ALA A 99 -11.14 -9.00 -3.04
N GLU A 100 -11.67 -9.70 -4.06
CA GLU A 100 -11.96 -9.12 -5.38
C GLU A 100 -12.74 -7.80 -5.31
N ASN A 101 -13.79 -7.77 -4.48
CA ASN A 101 -14.70 -6.64 -4.35
C ASN A 101 -14.32 -5.66 -3.22
N THR A 102 -13.11 -5.78 -2.66
CA THR A 102 -12.63 -4.91 -1.57
C THR A 102 -11.61 -3.92 -2.14
N PRO A 103 -11.66 -2.63 -1.75
CA PRO A 103 -10.61 -1.68 -2.11
C PRO A 103 -9.23 -2.14 -1.63
N HIS A 104 -8.23 -1.98 -2.48
CA HIS A 104 -6.85 -2.33 -2.18
C HIS A 104 -5.94 -1.11 -2.24
N TYR A 105 -4.95 -1.07 -1.38
CA TYR A 105 -4.08 0.08 -1.18
C TYR A 105 -2.63 -0.31 -1.37
N LYS A 106 -1.90 0.46 -2.18
CA LYS A 106 -0.43 0.41 -2.20
C LYS A 106 0.07 1.25 -1.02
N VAL A 107 0.76 0.60 -0.08
CA VAL A 107 1.24 1.21 1.15
C VAL A 107 2.75 1.06 1.25
N LEU A 108 3.42 2.17 1.57
CA LEU A 108 4.85 2.20 1.87
C LEU A 108 5.05 2.10 3.38
N PHE A 109 6.00 1.26 3.81
CA PHE A 109 6.42 1.10 5.20
C PHE A 109 7.94 1.24 5.31
N SER A 110 8.45 1.72 6.46
CA SER A 110 9.87 1.63 6.76
C SER A 110 10.29 0.16 6.88
N GLY A 111 11.41 -0.20 6.27
CA GLY A 111 11.99 -1.52 6.41
C GLY A 111 12.92 -1.64 7.64
N PRO A 112 13.60 -2.79 7.81
CA PRO A 112 14.47 -3.06 8.96
C PRO A 112 15.72 -2.17 9.07
N GLY A 113 16.05 -1.41 8.04
CA GLY A 113 17.22 -0.54 7.96
C GLY A 113 16.80 0.90 7.69
N SER A 114 17.67 1.85 8.00
CA SER A 114 17.37 3.29 7.90
C SER A 114 17.04 3.77 6.48
N SER A 115 17.44 3.01 5.45
CA SER A 115 17.14 3.29 4.05
C SER A 115 16.24 2.26 3.39
N SER A 116 15.82 1.21 4.11
CA SER A 116 15.00 0.17 3.50
C SER A 116 13.53 0.54 3.50
N LEU A 117 12.86 0.14 2.41
CA LEU A 117 11.46 0.39 2.13
C LEU A 117 10.77 -0.95 1.93
N LEU A 118 9.60 -1.11 2.53
CA LEU A 118 8.70 -2.22 2.23
C LEU A 118 7.48 -1.66 1.51
N VAL A 119 7.06 -2.33 0.43
CA VAL A 119 5.88 -1.99 -0.35
C VAL A 119 4.89 -3.12 -0.20
N ALA A 120 3.65 -2.82 0.18
CA ALA A 120 2.59 -3.82 0.26
C ALA A 120 1.36 -3.37 -0.54
N TYR A 121 0.58 -4.35 -0.99
CA TYR A 121 -0.72 -4.14 -1.59
C TYR A 121 -1.77 -4.85 -0.75
N LEU A 122 -2.51 -4.07 0.03
CA LEU A 122 -3.31 -4.58 1.15
C LEU A 122 -4.78 -4.23 0.98
N PRO A 123 -5.71 -5.14 1.34
CA PRO A 123 -7.14 -4.83 1.32
C PRO A 123 -7.47 -3.83 2.43
N GLN A 124 -8.49 -3.00 2.21
CA GLN A 124 -9.01 -2.03 3.17
C GLN A 124 -9.22 -2.61 4.57
N THR A 125 -9.69 -3.86 4.63
CA THR A 125 -10.01 -4.56 5.89
C THR A 125 -8.80 -4.84 6.77
N GLN A 126 -7.58 -4.69 6.26
CA GLN A 126 -6.33 -4.87 7.02
C GLN A 126 -5.68 -3.55 7.45
N LEU A 127 -6.26 -2.41 7.07
CA LEU A 127 -5.69 -1.09 7.32
C LEU A 127 -6.60 -0.28 8.25
N MET A 128 -5.97 0.43 9.18
CA MET A 128 -6.65 1.38 10.06
C MET A 128 -5.93 2.72 10.00
N ARG A 129 -6.68 3.83 9.95
CA ARG A 129 -6.07 5.18 9.97
C ARG A 129 -5.32 5.37 11.29
N PHE A 130 -4.10 5.88 11.21
CA PHE A 130 -3.22 6.10 12.36
C PHE A 130 -2.77 7.56 12.39
N THR A 131 -3.54 8.39 13.10
CA THR A 131 -3.37 9.85 13.12
C THR A 131 -2.34 10.31 14.15
N GLY A 132 -1.83 11.54 13.99
CA GLY A 132 -1.02 12.21 15.00
C GLY A 132 0.45 11.76 15.06
N THR A 133 0.89 10.94 14.10
CA THR A 133 2.29 10.51 13.97
C THR A 133 2.73 10.70 12.53
N ARG A 134 3.90 11.30 12.32
CA ARG A 134 4.58 11.37 11.03
C ARG A 134 5.62 10.24 10.95
N PRO A 135 5.38 9.14 10.21
CA PRO A 135 6.39 8.11 10.03
C PRO A 135 7.54 8.62 9.15
N GLU A 136 8.75 8.15 9.44
CA GLU A 136 9.94 8.39 8.63
C GLU A 136 10.15 7.21 7.67
N ILE A 137 9.63 7.34 6.46
CA ILE A 137 9.72 6.33 5.41
C ILE A 137 10.54 6.91 4.26
N PRO A 138 11.61 6.22 3.80
CA PRO A 138 12.39 6.67 2.66
C PRO A 138 11.52 6.89 1.42
N THR A 139 11.89 7.83 0.56
CA THR A 139 11.26 8.09 -0.76
C THR A 139 9.84 8.67 -0.75
N LEU A 140 9.27 8.99 0.42
CA LEU A 140 7.96 9.66 0.48
C LEU A 140 7.96 11.02 -0.24
N GLU A 141 9.09 11.70 -0.28
CA GLU A 141 9.30 12.96 -1.00
C GLU A 141 9.00 12.86 -2.51
N ASN A 142 9.07 11.66 -3.08
CA ASN A 142 8.73 11.44 -4.49
C ASN A 142 7.20 11.54 -4.72
N TYR A 143 6.40 11.23 -3.70
CA TYR A 143 4.93 11.21 -3.75
C TYR A 143 4.30 12.42 -3.08
N PHE A 144 4.97 12.98 -2.06
CA PHE A 144 4.42 13.98 -1.17
C PHE A 144 5.35 15.19 -1.02
N THR A 145 4.76 16.36 -0.84
CA THR A 145 5.49 17.62 -0.62
C THR A 145 5.86 17.82 0.84
N HIS A 146 4.91 17.58 1.75
CA HIS A 146 5.07 17.74 3.19
C HIS A 146 3.99 16.95 3.96
N PHE A 147 4.11 16.94 5.28
CA PHE A 147 3.10 16.40 6.20
C PHE A 147 2.32 17.59 6.80
N ASP A 148 0.98 17.57 6.71
CA ASP A 148 0.12 18.69 7.17
C ASP A 148 -0.25 18.61 8.66
N GLY A 149 0.14 17.53 9.35
CA GLY A 149 -0.21 17.26 10.74
C GLY A 149 -1.17 16.07 10.90
N GLU A 150 -1.91 15.74 9.84
CA GLU A 150 -2.85 14.61 9.82
C GLU A 150 -2.44 13.55 8.79
N ARG A 151 -1.98 13.99 7.62
CA ARG A 151 -1.60 13.15 6.47
C ARG A 151 -0.52 13.81 5.62
N PHE A 152 -0.01 13.08 4.64
CA PHE A 152 0.93 13.62 3.68
C PHE A 152 0.20 14.33 2.53
N VAL A 153 0.65 15.54 2.20
CA VAL A 153 0.12 16.34 1.08
C VAL A 153 0.78 15.90 -0.21
N MET A 154 -0.03 15.50 -1.18
CA MET A 154 0.41 14.97 -2.47
C MET A 154 1.26 15.97 -3.26
N GLN A 155 2.17 15.43 -4.08
CA GLN A 155 2.81 16.18 -5.16
C GLN A 155 1.77 16.49 -6.26
N PRO A 156 1.93 17.58 -7.04
CA PRO A 156 0.93 17.99 -8.03
C PRO A 156 0.50 16.88 -9.00
N TRP A 157 1.45 16.07 -9.47
CA TRP A 157 1.17 14.96 -10.39
C TRP A 157 0.28 13.87 -9.76
N LEU A 158 0.41 13.64 -8.45
CA LEU A 158 -0.37 12.64 -7.73
C LEU A 158 -1.76 13.20 -7.40
N SER A 159 -1.86 14.49 -7.09
CA SER A 159 -3.13 15.20 -6.92
C SER A 159 -3.97 15.22 -8.21
N GLU A 160 -3.33 15.32 -9.39
CA GLU A 160 -4.02 15.20 -10.67
C GLU A 160 -4.65 13.80 -10.88
N MET A 161 -4.01 12.75 -10.35
CA MET A 161 -4.54 11.38 -10.42
C MET A 161 -5.59 11.10 -9.34
N PHE A 162 -5.47 11.69 -8.15
CA PHE A 162 -6.38 11.48 -7.01
C PHE A 162 -7.04 12.80 -6.54
N PRO A 163 -7.77 13.51 -7.40
CA PRO A 163 -8.21 14.90 -7.15
C PRO A 163 -9.25 15.05 -6.03
N GLU A 164 -9.81 13.96 -5.52
CA GLU A 164 -10.78 13.95 -4.42
C GLU A 164 -10.17 13.51 -3.09
N ASP A 165 -8.92 13.04 -3.10
CA ASP A 165 -8.23 12.61 -1.89
C ASP A 165 -7.70 13.79 -1.09
N GLU A 166 -7.46 14.94 -1.71
CA GLU A 166 -7.12 16.19 -1.01
C GLU A 166 -8.32 16.85 -0.33
N LYS A 167 -9.54 16.63 -0.82
CA LYS A 167 -10.73 17.34 -0.34
C LYS A 167 -11.33 16.63 0.87
N GLU A 168 -11.62 17.31 1.97
CA GLU A 168 -12.37 16.70 3.08
C GLU A 168 -13.68 16.04 2.59
N ASP A 169 -14.07 14.94 3.22
CA ASP A 169 -15.38 14.31 2.95
C ASP A 169 -16.47 15.34 3.31
N LYS A 170 -17.30 15.70 2.33
CA LYS A 170 -18.42 16.61 2.52
C LYS A 170 -19.62 15.92 3.15
#